data_AF-A0A3L8C6H8-F1
#
_entry.id   AF-A0A3L8C6H8-F1
#
_cell.length_a   1.000
_cell.length_b   1.000
_cell.length_c   1.000
_cell.angle_alpha   90.00
_cell.angle_beta   90.00
_cell.angle_gamma   90.00
#
_symmetry.space_group_name_H-M   'P 1'
#
loop_
_entity.id
_entity.type
_entity.pdbx_description
1 polymer ?
#
loop_
_entity_poly.entity_id
_entity_poly.type
_entity_poly.pdbx_seq_one_letter_code
_entity_poly.pdbx_strand_id
1 'polypeptide(L)'
;MPDQHSGFWRRFRITPMKGAIEAEVEDDFHCMSVVVYHNDGIATEVVADLHRAPWSTCPGAEAKLVQTFTCLALAQFSQMGEKKMNCTHLYDLALLAATHAEDKEQTIYDIQVSDPENDKRLARVRRNDHTVLSWIESGFHIVE
;
A
#
# COMPACT_ATOMS: atom_id res chain seq x y z
N MET A 1 1.67 22.08 8.70
CA MET A 1 2.20 21.30 7.56
C MET A 1 3.43 20.60 8.09
N PRO A 2 3.39 19.28 8.37
CA PRO A 2 4.61 18.58 8.75
C PRO A 2 5.47 18.48 7.50
N ASP A 3 6.66 19.10 7.58
CA ASP A 3 7.81 19.08 6.67
C ASP A 3 7.53 19.11 5.17
N GLN A 4 7.91 20.22 4.53
CA GLN A 4 8.05 20.31 3.08
C GLN A 4 8.83 19.10 2.57
N HIS A 5 8.15 18.20 1.86
CA HIS A 5 8.69 16.92 1.42
C HIS A 5 9.77 17.20 0.37
N SER A 6 11.04 17.22 0.75
CA SER A 6 12.14 17.03 -0.20
C SER A 6 12.30 15.54 -0.49
N GLY A 7 12.66 15.21 -1.73
CA GLY A 7 12.74 13.85 -2.22
C GLY A 7 11.39 13.14 -2.42
N PHE A 8 11.45 11.80 -2.49
CA PHE A 8 10.29 10.94 -2.72
C PHE A 8 9.46 10.75 -1.45
N TRP A 9 8.14 10.70 -1.62
CA TRP A 9 7.21 10.34 -0.56
C TRP A 9 6.16 9.35 -1.06
N ARG A 10 5.63 8.54 -0.14
CA ARG A 10 4.47 7.70 -0.37
C ARG A 10 3.71 7.50 0.92
N ARG A 11 2.40 7.68 0.89
CA ARG A 11 1.50 7.41 2.01
C ARG A 11 0.63 6.20 1.68
N PHE A 12 0.53 5.28 2.63
CA PHE A 12 -0.57 4.31 2.67
C PHE A 12 -1.52 4.68 3.80
N ARG A 13 -2.82 4.66 3.53
CA ARG A 13 -3.84 4.81 4.55
C ARG A 13 -4.69 3.56 4.55
N ILE A 14 -4.84 2.94 5.72
CA ILE A 14 -5.67 1.77 5.91
C ILE A 14 -6.78 2.14 6.88
N THR A 15 -8.02 2.13 6.39
CA THR A 15 -9.19 2.57 7.13
C THR A 15 -10.14 1.38 7.33
N PRO A 16 -10.24 0.86 8.57
CA PRO A 16 -11.27 -0.12 8.90
C PRO A 16 -12.66 0.48 8.76
N MET A 17 -13.57 -0.28 8.17
CA MET A 17 -14.98 0.04 8.03
C MET A 17 -15.83 -1.14 8.55
N LYS A 18 -17.13 -0.93 8.71
CA LYS A 18 -18.01 -2.02 9.12
C LYS A 18 -18.11 -3.07 8.00
N GLY A 19 -17.47 -4.23 8.20
CA GLY A 19 -17.49 -5.36 7.25
C GLY A 19 -16.60 -5.15 6.01
N ALA A 20 -15.69 -4.19 6.06
CA ALA A 20 -14.78 -3.89 4.96
C ALA A 20 -13.52 -3.18 5.46
N ILE A 21 -12.46 -3.23 4.68
CA ILE A 21 -11.22 -2.46 4.91
C ILE A 21 -10.82 -1.81 3.61
N GLU A 22 -10.56 -0.51 3.67
CA GLU A 22 -10.02 0.25 2.56
C GLU A 22 -8.52 0.47 2.78
N ALA A 23 -7.72 0.19 1.75
CA ALA A 23 -6.32 0.55 1.69
C ALA A 23 -6.09 1.49 0.50
N GLU A 24 -5.54 2.66 0.78
CA GLU A 24 -5.23 3.71 -0.19
C GLU A 24 -3.72 3.88 -0.31
N VAL A 25 -3.24 4.26 -1.50
CA VAL A 25 -1.87 4.76 -1.71
C VAL A 25 -1.92 6.11 -2.39
N GLU A 26 -1.09 7.02 -1.91
CA GLU A 26 -0.79 8.27 -2.60
C GLU A 26 0.71 8.54 -2.65
N ASP A 27 1.19 8.91 -3.83
CA ASP A 27 2.52 9.49 -4.08
C ASP A 27 2.46 10.44 -5.30
N ASP A 28 3.61 10.94 -5.74
CA ASP A 28 3.73 11.85 -6.88
C ASP A 28 3.13 11.30 -8.19
N PHE A 29 3.08 9.97 -8.32
CA PHE A 29 2.65 9.26 -9.53
C PHE A 29 1.34 8.51 -9.37
N HIS A 30 1.00 8.09 -8.15
CA HIS A 30 -0.08 7.14 -7.86
C HIS A 30 -1.09 7.74 -6.89
N CYS A 31 -2.37 7.53 -7.16
CA CYS A 31 -3.48 7.75 -6.23
C CYS A 31 -4.51 6.65 -6.52
N MET A 32 -4.55 5.63 -5.67
CA MET A 32 -5.37 4.43 -5.87
C MET A 32 -5.93 3.93 -4.55
N SER A 33 -7.05 3.22 -4.58
CA SER A 33 -7.58 2.51 -3.43
C SER A 33 -8.02 1.09 -3.77
N VAL A 34 -8.04 0.23 -2.77
CA VAL A 34 -8.68 -1.08 -2.80
C VAL A 34 -9.54 -1.22 -1.55
N VAL A 35 -10.81 -1.55 -1.75
CA VAL A 35 -11.74 -1.92 -0.68
C VAL A 35 -11.96 -3.42 -0.71
N VAL A 36 -11.70 -4.10 0.40
CA VAL A 36 -12.01 -5.51 0.59
C VAL A 36 -13.20 -5.62 1.54
N TYR A 37 -14.36 -5.98 1.01
CA TYR A 37 -15.52 -6.36 1.81
C TYR A 37 -15.36 -7.80 2.28
N HIS A 38 -15.73 -8.08 3.52
CA HIS A 38 -15.60 -9.41 4.07
C HIS A 38 -16.69 -9.75 5.09
N ASN A 39 -16.96 -11.04 5.20
CA ASN A 39 -17.76 -11.61 6.27
C ASN A 39 -17.03 -12.83 6.86
N ASP A 40 -16.95 -12.90 8.19
CA ASP A 40 -16.27 -14.00 8.90
C ASP A 40 -14.86 -14.33 8.37
N GLY A 41 -14.09 -13.28 8.03
CA GLY A 41 -12.72 -13.41 7.52
C GLY A 41 -12.62 -13.89 6.06
N ILE A 42 -13.72 -13.91 5.31
CA ILE A 42 -13.76 -14.28 3.88
C ILE A 42 -14.10 -13.05 3.05
N ALA A 43 -13.30 -12.75 2.04
CA ALA A 43 -13.56 -11.66 1.11
C ALA A 43 -14.82 -11.95 0.28
N THR A 44 -15.82 -11.08 0.37
CA THR A 44 -17.08 -11.18 -0.39
C THR A 44 -17.05 -10.35 -1.66
N GLU A 45 -16.30 -9.26 -1.65
CA GLU A 45 -16.14 -8.35 -2.79
C GLU A 45 -14.81 -7.61 -2.66
N VAL A 46 -14.15 -7.37 -3.79
CA VAL A 46 -12.93 -6.57 -3.87
C VAL A 46 -13.14 -5.50 -4.92
N VAL A 47 -13.02 -4.23 -4.54
CA VAL A 47 -13.20 -3.08 -5.44
C VAL A 47 -11.88 -2.33 -5.49
N ALA A 48 -11.49 -1.89 -6.68
CA ALA A 48 -10.32 -1.04 -6.88
C ALA A 48 -10.73 0.26 -7.56
N ASP A 49 -10.10 1.36 -7.17
CA ASP A 49 -10.23 2.66 -7.82
C ASP A 49 -8.83 3.20 -8.17
N LEU A 50 -8.64 3.61 -9.42
CA LEU A 50 -7.38 4.11 -9.94
C LEU A 50 -7.53 5.58 -10.36
N HIS A 51 -7.55 6.49 -9.39
CA HIS A 51 -7.71 7.92 -9.64
C HIS A 51 -6.52 8.53 -10.41
N ARG A 52 -5.28 8.17 -10.03
CA ARG A 52 -4.05 8.57 -10.73
C ARG A 52 -3.16 7.36 -10.87
N ALA A 53 -2.90 6.96 -12.11
CA ALA A 53 -1.91 5.96 -12.45
C ALA A 53 -1.03 6.51 -13.59
N PRO A 54 0.31 6.48 -13.45
CA PRO A 54 1.22 7.21 -14.33
C PRO A 54 1.30 6.66 -15.76
N TRP A 55 0.82 5.44 -15.98
CA TRP A 55 0.87 4.77 -17.27
C TRP A 55 -0.40 3.97 -17.52
N SER A 56 -0.79 3.83 -18.79
CA SER A 56 -1.85 2.93 -19.27
C SER A 56 -1.49 1.43 -19.15
N THR A 57 -0.56 1.06 -18.28
CA THR A 57 0.16 -0.23 -18.26
C THR A 57 -0.51 -1.32 -17.42
N CYS A 58 -1.72 -1.08 -16.91
CA CYS A 58 -2.49 -2.08 -16.19
C CYS A 58 -3.93 -2.26 -16.72
N PRO A 59 -4.20 -2.36 -18.03
CA PRO A 59 -5.55 -2.64 -18.51
C PRO A 59 -6.05 -3.96 -17.91
N GLY A 60 -7.23 -3.94 -17.29
CA GLY A 60 -7.84 -5.11 -16.66
C GLY A 60 -7.24 -5.54 -15.32
N ALA A 61 -6.35 -4.74 -14.72
CA ALA A 61 -5.78 -5.06 -13.41
C ALA A 61 -6.83 -5.13 -12.30
N GLU A 62 -7.88 -4.31 -12.36
CA GLU A 62 -9.02 -4.38 -11.43
C GLU A 62 -9.72 -5.74 -11.55
N ALA A 63 -10.03 -6.18 -12.78
CA ALA A 63 -10.68 -7.47 -13.03
C ALA A 63 -9.81 -8.65 -12.56
N LYS A 64 -8.49 -8.58 -12.77
CA LYS A 64 -7.57 -9.61 -12.31
C LYS A 64 -7.44 -9.61 -10.78
N LEU A 65 -7.48 -8.45 -10.13
CA LEU A 65 -7.51 -8.33 -8.68
C LEU A 65 -8.75 -9.01 -8.09
N VAL A 66 -9.93 -8.70 -8.64
CA VAL A 66 -11.22 -9.32 -8.26
C VAL A 66 -11.12 -10.84 -8.38
N GLN A 67 -10.63 -11.34 -9.52
CA GLN A 67 -10.47 -12.79 -9.75
C GLN A 67 -9.52 -13.45 -8.73
N THR A 68 -8.46 -12.75 -8.34
CA THR A 68 -7.42 -13.29 -7.45
C THR A 68 -7.93 -13.44 -6.02
N PHE A 69 -8.77 -12.52 -5.54
CA PHE A 69 -9.03 -12.38 -4.10
C PHE A 69 -10.47 -12.57 -3.65
N THR A 70 -11.46 -12.53 -4.56
CA THR A 70 -12.86 -12.76 -4.17
C THR A 70 -13.08 -14.20 -3.72
N CYS A 71 -13.94 -14.40 -2.71
CA CYS A 71 -14.24 -15.70 -2.08
C CYS A 71 -13.04 -16.38 -1.40
N LEU A 72 -11.95 -15.66 -1.17
CA LEU A 72 -10.77 -16.16 -0.49
C LEU A 72 -10.77 -15.72 0.99
N ALA A 73 -10.24 -16.57 1.87
CA ALA A 73 -10.00 -16.17 3.25
C ALA A 73 -8.92 -15.07 3.30
N LEU A 74 -9.13 -14.01 4.08
CA LEU A 74 -8.19 -12.89 4.19
C LEU A 74 -6.78 -13.36 4.60
N ALA A 75 -6.71 -14.34 5.50
CA ALA A 75 -5.45 -14.96 5.95
C ALA A 75 -4.65 -15.67 4.84
N GLN A 76 -5.28 -15.96 3.70
CA GLN A 76 -4.64 -16.62 2.55
C GLN A 76 -4.16 -15.64 1.48
N PHE A 77 -4.47 -14.33 1.59
CA PHE A 77 -4.12 -13.35 0.56
C PHE A 77 -2.60 -13.35 0.27
N SER A 78 -1.78 -13.41 1.31
CA SER A 78 -0.30 -13.45 1.22
C SER A 78 0.25 -14.71 0.55
N GLN A 79 -0.54 -15.78 0.46
CA GLN A 79 -0.15 -17.08 -0.07
C GLN A 79 -0.50 -17.26 -1.55
N MET A 80 -1.31 -16.38 -2.13
CA MET A 80 -1.80 -16.55 -3.51
C MET A 80 -0.67 -16.58 -4.56
N GLY A 81 0.48 -15.93 -4.31
CA GLY A 81 1.64 -15.98 -5.20
C GLY A 81 1.44 -15.37 -6.59
N GLU A 82 0.25 -14.85 -6.91
CA GLU A 82 -0.11 -14.27 -8.21
C GLU A 82 0.32 -12.80 -8.39
N LYS A 83 1.29 -12.32 -7.59
CA LYS A 83 1.76 -10.93 -7.64
C LYS A 83 2.21 -10.51 -9.04
N LYS A 84 2.87 -11.41 -9.79
CA LYS A 84 3.34 -11.15 -11.17
C LYS A 84 2.21 -11.06 -12.20
N MET A 85 1.04 -11.59 -11.88
CA MET A 85 -0.14 -11.56 -12.75
C MET A 85 -1.06 -10.38 -12.44
N ASN A 86 -0.83 -9.67 -11.35
CA ASN A 86 -1.60 -8.51 -10.91
C ASN A 86 -0.80 -7.21 -11.10
N CYS A 87 -1.50 -6.08 -11.09
CA CYS A 87 -0.83 -4.81 -10.80
C CYS A 87 -0.22 -4.89 -9.40
N THR A 88 1.10 -4.66 -9.28
CA THR A 88 1.80 -4.74 -8.01
C THR A 88 1.18 -3.83 -6.96
N HIS A 89 0.75 -2.61 -7.33
CA HIS A 89 0.13 -1.66 -6.41
C HIS A 89 -1.21 -2.15 -5.87
N LEU A 90 -2.13 -2.58 -6.74
CA LEU A 90 -3.44 -3.07 -6.30
C LEU A 90 -3.32 -4.37 -5.49
N TYR A 91 -2.41 -5.26 -5.88
CA TYR A 91 -2.13 -6.50 -5.15
C TYR A 91 -1.62 -6.20 -3.74
N ASP A 92 -0.66 -5.28 -3.60
CA ASP A 92 -0.11 -4.88 -2.31
C ASP A 92 -1.15 -4.14 -1.45
N LEU A 93 -2.05 -3.33 -2.05
CA LEU A 93 -3.18 -2.72 -1.33
C LEU A 93 -4.18 -3.75 -0.80
N ALA A 94 -4.55 -4.76 -1.60
CA ALA A 94 -5.43 -5.84 -1.14
C ALA A 94 -4.80 -6.64 0.02
N LEU A 95 -3.48 -6.88 -0.04
CA LEU A 95 -2.73 -7.52 1.05
C LEU A 95 -2.73 -6.67 2.32
N LEU A 96 -2.50 -5.36 2.20
CA LEU A 96 -2.54 -4.44 3.34
C LEU A 96 -3.93 -4.44 3.96
N ALA A 97 -4.99 -4.32 3.16
CA ALA A 97 -6.38 -4.38 3.64
C ALA A 97 -6.66 -5.68 4.42
N ALA A 98 -6.29 -6.84 3.87
CA ALA A 98 -6.47 -8.14 4.52
C ALA A 98 -5.64 -8.30 5.80
N THR A 99 -4.41 -7.79 5.83
CA THR A 99 -3.53 -7.85 7.02
C THR A 99 -4.08 -7.03 8.17
N HIS A 100 -4.77 -5.93 7.86
CA HIS A 100 -5.35 -5.01 8.82
C HIS A 100 -6.85 -5.26 9.07
N ALA A 101 -7.37 -6.43 8.70
CA ALA A 101 -8.81 -6.69 8.74
C ALA A 101 -9.45 -6.65 10.13
N GLU A 102 -8.64 -6.88 11.17
CA GLU A 102 -9.08 -6.86 12.56
C GLU A 102 -8.73 -5.55 13.29
N ASP A 103 -8.04 -4.61 12.61
CA ASP A 103 -7.74 -3.31 13.19
C ASP A 103 -9.04 -2.53 13.42
N LYS A 104 -9.09 -1.81 14.54
CA LYS A 104 -10.26 -0.99 14.91
C LYS A 104 -10.08 0.48 14.55
N GLU A 105 -8.84 0.90 14.41
CA GLU A 105 -8.44 2.27 14.17
C GLU A 105 -7.68 2.36 12.86
N GLN A 106 -7.70 3.54 12.27
CA GLN A 106 -6.92 3.82 11.07
C GLN A 106 -5.42 3.61 11.31
N THR A 107 -4.75 2.99 10.35
CA THR A 107 -3.29 2.93 10.29
C THR A 107 -2.81 3.72 9.07
N ILE A 108 -1.89 4.65 9.29
CA ILE A 108 -1.20 5.40 8.25
C ILE A 108 0.26 4.96 8.24
N TYR A 109 0.77 4.60 7.07
CA TYR A 109 2.20 4.47 6.83
C TYR A 109 2.69 5.61 5.95
N ASP A 110 3.68 6.36 6.41
CA ASP A 110 4.39 7.33 5.60
C ASP A 110 5.79 6.82 5.29
N ILE A 111 6.12 6.81 4.01
CA ILE A 111 7.44 6.50 3.49
C ILE A 111 8.02 7.79 2.93
N GLN A 112 9.26 8.10 3.32
CA GLN A 112 10.00 9.24 2.79
C GLN A 112 11.42 8.81 2.46
N VAL A 113 11.92 9.25 1.30
CA VAL A 113 13.33 9.15 0.93
C VAL A 113 13.77 10.55 0.53
N SER A 114 14.71 11.14 1.28
CA SER A 114 15.17 12.49 0.99
C SER A 114 15.87 12.57 -0.37
N ASP A 115 15.95 13.78 -0.92
CA ASP A 115 16.96 14.08 -1.94
C ASP A 115 18.37 13.79 -1.39
N PRO A 116 19.33 13.44 -2.25
CA PRO A 116 20.69 13.13 -1.82
C PRO A 116 21.40 14.39 -1.30
N GLU A 117 22.03 14.27 -0.14
CA GLU A 117 22.95 15.24 0.44
C GLU A 117 24.29 14.54 0.70
N ASN A 118 25.38 15.02 0.08
CA ASN A 118 26.70 14.36 0.15
C ASN A 118 26.65 12.86 -0.18
N ASP A 119 25.95 12.51 -1.27
CA ASP A 119 25.71 11.13 -1.71
C ASP A 119 24.96 10.23 -0.72
N LYS A 120 24.30 10.82 0.29
CA LYS A 120 23.48 10.12 1.28
C LYS A 120 22.02 10.50 1.15
N ARG A 121 21.13 9.52 1.30
CA ARG A 121 19.68 9.72 1.41
C ARG A 121 19.19 9.17 2.73
N LEU A 122 18.32 9.92 3.40
CA LEU A 122 17.60 9.44 4.57
C LEU A 122 16.31 8.77 4.12
N ALA A 123 16.17 7.47 4.37
CA ALA A 123 14.96 6.71 4.12
C ALA A 123 14.25 6.41 5.44
N ARG A 124 12.97 6.76 5.55
CA ARG A 124 12.17 6.57 6.78
C ARG A 124 10.83 5.94 6.45
N VAL A 125 10.37 5.08 7.37
CA VAL A 125 8.98 4.61 7.43
C VAL A 125 8.42 5.03 8.79
N ARG A 126 7.29 5.74 8.78
CA ARG A 126 6.51 6.06 9.98
C ARG A 126 5.20 5.30 9.96
N ARG A 127 4.76 4.80 11.11
CA ARG A 127 3.41 4.30 11.34
C ARG A 127 2.71 5.25 12.31
N ASN A 128 1.59 5.85 11.89
CA ASN A 128 0.86 6.85 12.68
C ASN A 128 1.80 7.91 13.27
N ASP A 129 2.56 8.59 12.41
CA ASP A 129 3.57 9.61 12.73
C ASP A 129 4.79 9.14 13.56
N HIS A 130 4.80 7.90 14.06
CA HIS A 130 5.94 7.33 14.77
C HIS A 130 6.91 6.63 13.81
N THR A 131 8.18 7.05 13.79
CA THR A 131 9.22 6.36 13.01
C THR A 131 9.39 4.93 13.51
N VAL A 132 9.14 3.96 12.63
CA VAL A 132 9.32 2.53 12.89
C VAL A 132 10.59 1.99 12.23
N LEU A 133 11.02 2.60 11.12
CA LEU A 133 12.25 2.26 10.41
C LEU A 133 12.92 3.54 9.92
N SER A 134 14.25 3.57 9.99
CA SER A 134 15.08 4.69 9.54
C SER A 134 16.42 4.15 9.08
N TRP A 135 16.87 4.57 7.91
CA TRP A 135 18.14 4.17 7.32
C TRP A 135 18.82 5.33 6.61
N ILE A 136 20.13 5.24 6.46
CA ILE A 136 20.89 6.04 5.52
C ILE A 136 21.29 5.17 4.34
N GLU A 137 20.94 5.60 3.13
CA GLU A 137 21.36 4.99 1.87
C GLU A 137 22.49 5.80 1.23
N SER A 138 23.50 5.12 0.70
CA SER A 138 24.51 5.72 -0.19
C SER A 138 24.95 4.72 -1.25
N GLY A 139 24.98 5.15 -2.51
CA GLY A 139 25.43 4.31 -3.62
C GLY A 139 24.65 2.99 -3.75
N PHE A 140 23.35 2.98 -3.50
CA PHE A 140 22.43 1.83 -3.46
C PHE A 140 22.67 0.84 -2.31
N HIS A 141 23.37 1.26 -1.25
CA HIS A 141 23.61 0.45 -0.06
C HIS A 141 23.07 1.15 1.19
N ILE A 142 22.50 0.38 2.11
CA ILE A 142 22.20 0.86 3.46
C ILE A 142 23.52 0.92 4.23
N VAL A 143 23.85 2.09 4.78
CA VAL A 143 25.10 2.34 5.50
C VAL A 143 24.90 2.59 7.00
N GLU A 144 23.66 2.91 7.42
CA GLU A 144 23.23 3.09 8.80
C GLU A 144 21.75 2.73 8.94
#